data_AF-A0A7X4JMP7-F1
#
_entry.id   AF-A0A7X4JMP7-F1
#
_cell.length_a   1.000
_cell.length_b   1.000
_cell.length_c   1.000
_cell.angle_alpha   90.00
_cell.angle_beta   90.00
_cell.angle_gamma   90.00
#
_symmetry.space_group_name_H-M   'P 1'
#
loop_
_entity.id
_entity.type
_entity.pdbx_description
1 polymer ?
#
loop_
_entity_poly.entity_id
_entity_poly.type
_entity_poly.pdbx_seq_one_letter_code
_entity_poly.pdbx_strand_id
1 'polypeptide(L)'
;MKFMRPTIILYWILFSFSFVVYAQPPIEVIYLKPSDIFYSSREDIDFVHDIMIEVQAFFASEMDRYGFGPKTFDFDSDIKIVRGKQKAEYYDSAEAIQD
;
A
#
# COMPACT_ATOMS: atom_id res chain seq x y z
N MET A 1 13.25 -9.72 51.22
CA MET A 1 13.15 -9.39 49.78
C MET A 1 13.00 -10.70 49.01
N LYS A 2 11.85 -10.95 48.35
CA LYS A 2 11.62 -12.18 47.58
C LYS A 2 12.23 -12.01 46.19
N PHE A 3 13.24 -12.82 45.86
CA PHE A 3 13.86 -12.85 44.54
C PHE A 3 12.84 -13.29 43.49
N MET A 4 12.61 -12.43 42.50
CA MET A 4 11.75 -12.72 41.35
C MET A 4 12.41 -13.83 40.53
N ARG A 5 11.69 -14.93 40.30
CA ARG A 5 12.24 -16.11 39.63
C ARG A 5 12.65 -15.75 38.20
N PRO A 6 13.87 -16.12 37.75
CA PRO A 6 14.41 -15.72 36.43
C PRO A 6 13.58 -16.26 35.25
N THR A 7 12.78 -17.29 35.47
CA THR A 7 11.84 -17.82 34.49
C THR A 7 10.76 -16.82 34.09
N ILE A 8 10.29 -15.97 35.02
CA ILE A 8 9.28 -14.96 34.72
C ILE A 8 9.87 -13.93 33.74
N ILE A 9 11.09 -13.46 33.98
CA ILE A 9 11.76 -12.48 33.12
C ILE A 9 11.93 -13.02 31.70
N LEU A 10 12.27 -14.30 31.56
CA LEU A 10 12.39 -14.95 30.25
C LEU A 10 11.06 -15.01 29.49
N TYR A 11 9.95 -15.29 30.19
CA TYR A 11 8.60 -15.24 29.60
C TYR A 11 8.23 -13.83 29.13
N TRP A 12 8.59 -12.79 29.89
CA TRP A 12 8.34 -11.40 29.50
C TRP A 12 9.17 -10.95 28.29
N ILE A 13 10.42 -11.40 28.18
CA ILE A 13 11.26 -11.13 27.00
C ILE A 13 10.68 -11.82 25.76
N LEU A 14 10.29 -13.10 25.86
CA LEU A 14 9.69 -13.83 24.75
C LEU A 14 8.34 -13.24 24.31
N PHE A 15 7.51 -12.81 25.26
CA PHE A 15 6.24 -12.12 24.97
C PHE A 15 6.46 -10.77 24.26
N SER A 16 7.53 -10.05 24.60
CA SER A 16 7.84 -8.75 24.00
C SER A 16 8.31 -8.87 22.54
N PHE A 17 8.91 -10.01 22.15
CA PHE A 17 9.34 -10.25 20.77
C PHE A 17 8.19 -10.60 19.80
N SER A 18 7.03 -11.03 20.29
CA SER A 18 5.90 -11.42 19.43
C SER A 18 5.08 -10.25 18.87
N PHE A 19 5.27 -9.02 19.35
CA PHE A 19 4.42 -7.88 19.00
C PHE A 19 4.96 -6.95 17.90
N VAL A 20 6.15 -7.23 17.34
CA VAL A 20 6.70 -6.41 16.26
C VAL A 20 6.32 -7.01 14.90
N VAL A 21 5.02 -7.26 14.69
CA VAL A 21 4.48 -7.41 13.33
C VAL A 21 4.05 -6.02 12.90
N TYR A 22 5.03 -5.23 12.46
CA TYR A 22 4.78 -3.92 11.88
C TYR A 22 4.09 -4.14 10.53
N ALA A 23 2.75 -4.15 10.53
CA ALA A 23 1.98 -4.14 9.29
C ALA A 23 2.37 -2.87 8.55
N GLN A 24 2.93 -3.02 7.35
CA GLN A 24 3.20 -1.87 6.48
C GLN A 24 1.86 -1.17 6.19
N PRO A 25 1.82 0.18 6.20
CA PRO A 25 0.59 0.89 5.92
C PRO A 25 0.11 0.55 4.49
N PRO A 26 -1.22 0.51 4.26
CA PRO A 26 -1.76 0.31 2.91
C PRO A 26 -1.25 1.37 1.94
N ILE A 27 -1.00 0.97 0.70
CA ILE A 27 -0.63 1.87 -0.38
C ILE A 27 -1.80 2.78 -0.71
N GLU A 28 -1.56 4.08 -0.74
CA GLU A 28 -2.55 5.07 -1.14
C GLU A 28 -2.59 5.22 -2.67
N VAL A 29 -3.77 5.06 -3.26
CA VAL A 29 -3.99 5.22 -4.70
C VAL A 29 -4.65 6.57 -4.96
N ILE A 30 -4.00 7.39 -5.79
CA ILE A 30 -4.45 8.75 -6.10
C ILE A 30 -4.79 8.84 -7.58
N TYR A 31 -6.03 9.23 -7.88
CA TYR A 31 -6.45 9.62 -9.21
C TYR A 31 -6.24 11.13 -9.38
N LEU A 32 -5.20 11.52 -10.12
CA LEU A 32 -4.91 12.91 -10.42
C LEU A 32 -5.81 13.41 -11.56
N LYS A 33 -6.60 14.46 -11.27
CA LYS A 33 -7.48 15.11 -12.23
C LYS A 33 -6.93 16.49 -12.62
N PRO A 34 -6.35 16.67 -13.82
CA PRO A 34 -5.86 17.97 -14.29
C PRO A 34 -6.93 19.07 -14.30
N SER A 35 -6.51 20.33 -14.28
CA SER A 35 -7.42 21.48 -14.14
C SER A 35 -8.32 21.74 -15.35
N ASP A 36 -7.93 21.25 -16.52
CA ASP A 36 -8.66 21.31 -17.78
C ASP A 36 -9.57 20.10 -18.04
N ILE A 37 -9.51 19.07 -17.18
CA ILE A 37 -10.37 17.89 -17.28
C ILE A 37 -11.52 18.05 -16.28
N PHE A 38 -12.73 18.25 -16.79
CA PHE A 38 -13.91 18.53 -15.96
C PHE A 38 -14.64 17.27 -15.51
N TYR A 39 -14.51 16.16 -16.24
CA TYR A 39 -15.16 14.90 -15.96
C TYR A 39 -14.12 13.81 -15.70
N SER A 40 -14.21 13.20 -14.54
CA SER A 40 -13.59 11.91 -14.24
C SER A 40 -14.78 10.95 -14.18
N SER A 41 -14.84 9.98 -15.08
CA SER A 41 -15.97 9.08 -15.09
C SER A 41 -15.86 8.18 -13.86
N ARG A 42 -16.99 7.82 -13.25
CA ARG A 42 -16.98 6.83 -12.16
C ARG A 42 -16.39 5.51 -12.64
N GLU A 43 -16.64 5.19 -13.92
CA GLU A 43 -16.09 4.03 -14.62
C GLU A 43 -14.55 4.05 -14.66
N ASP A 44 -13.92 5.23 -14.79
CA ASP A 44 -12.45 5.34 -14.79
C ASP A 44 -11.86 4.95 -13.42
N ILE A 45 -12.53 5.35 -12.34
CA ILE A 45 -12.09 5.07 -10.97
C ILE A 45 -12.32 3.59 -10.65
N ASP A 46 -13.49 3.08 -10.99
CA ASP A 46 -13.83 1.66 -10.82
C ASP A 46 -12.84 0.78 -11.63
N PHE A 47 -12.48 1.19 -12.84
CA PHE A 47 -11.46 0.51 -13.65
C PHE A 47 -10.08 0.51 -12.97
N VAL A 48 -9.62 1.65 -12.43
CA VAL A 48 -8.34 1.70 -11.71
C VAL A 48 -8.36 0.78 -10.48
N HIS A 49 -9.48 0.74 -9.75
CA HIS A 49 -9.65 -0.15 -8.61
C HIS A 49 -9.54 -1.63 -9.02
N ASP A 50 -10.22 -2.03 -10.10
CA ASP A 50 -10.17 -3.40 -10.61
C ASP A 50 -8.75 -3.79 -11.05
N ILE A 51 -8.03 -2.88 -11.71
CA ILE A 51 -6.62 -3.09 -12.06
C ILE A 51 -5.76 -3.26 -10.79
N MET A 52 -5.99 -2.47 -9.74
CA MET A 52 -5.24 -2.60 -8.48
C MET A 52 -5.46 -3.97 -7.82
N ILE A 53 -6.68 -4.52 -7.87
CA ILE A 53 -6.97 -5.88 -7.41
C ILE A 53 -6.20 -6.92 -8.25
N GLU A 54 -6.21 -6.79 -9.57
CA GLU A 54 -5.48 -7.71 -10.46
C GLU A 54 -3.98 -7.68 -10.19
N VAL A 55 -3.40 -6.49 -10.01
CA VAL A 55 -1.98 -6.33 -9.66
C VAL A 55 -1.70 -6.97 -8.29
N GLN A 56 -2.56 -6.74 -7.30
CA GLN A 56 -2.42 -7.34 -5.98
C GLN A 56 -2.42 -8.88 -6.06
N ALA A 57 -3.31 -9.47 -6.86
CA ALA A 57 -3.38 -10.92 -7.08
C ALA A 57 -2.14 -11.45 -7.82
N PHE A 58 -1.65 -10.72 -8.81
CA PHE A 58 -0.41 -11.05 -9.52
C PHE A 58 0.78 -11.14 -8.55
N PHE A 59 1.01 -10.10 -7.74
CA PHE A 59 2.08 -10.11 -6.75
C PHE A 59 1.93 -11.24 -5.72
N ALA A 60 0.70 -11.52 -5.27
CA ALA A 60 0.44 -12.66 -4.39
C ALA A 60 0.86 -13.99 -5.03
N SER A 61 0.52 -14.19 -6.31
CA SER A 61 0.87 -15.40 -7.04
C SER A 61 2.37 -15.56 -7.25
N GLU A 62 3.08 -14.46 -7.54
CA GLU A 62 4.53 -14.47 -7.72
C GLU A 62 5.24 -14.77 -6.40
N MET A 63 4.81 -14.16 -5.29
CA MET A 63 5.36 -14.44 -3.97
C MET A 63 5.16 -15.91 -3.56
N ASP A 64 4.00 -16.49 -3.88
CA ASP A 64 3.73 -17.90 -3.63
C ASP A 64 4.63 -18.81 -4.49
N ARG A 65 4.81 -18.46 -5.77
CA ARG A 65 5.69 -19.18 -6.71
C ARG A 65 7.14 -19.27 -6.21
N TYR A 66 7.63 -18.24 -5.52
CA TYR A 66 8.99 -18.23 -4.94
C TYR A 66 9.07 -18.81 -3.51
N GLY A 67 7.97 -19.36 -2.98
CA GLY A 67 7.94 -20.03 -1.67
C GLY A 67 7.77 -19.09 -0.48
N PHE A 68 7.36 -17.83 -0.70
CA PHE A 68 7.07 -16.88 0.37
C PHE A 68 5.61 -16.96 0.87
N GLY A 69 4.79 -17.79 0.23
CA GLY A 69 3.33 -17.83 0.40
C GLY A 69 2.62 -16.71 -0.37
N PRO A 70 1.27 -16.71 -0.41
CA PRO A 70 0.48 -15.76 -1.19
C PRO A 70 0.42 -14.38 -0.51
N LYS A 71 1.57 -13.70 -0.43
CA LYS A 71 1.72 -12.38 0.18
C LYS A 71 1.74 -11.30 -0.88
N THR A 72 1.15 -10.17 -0.57
CA THR A 72 1.08 -9.01 -1.46
C THR A 72 0.99 -7.73 -0.64
N PHE A 73 1.07 -6.59 -1.29
CA PHE A 73 0.83 -5.30 -0.64
C PHE A 73 -0.66 -5.13 -0.35
N ASP A 74 -0.98 -4.30 0.63
CA ASP A 74 -2.34 -3.81 0.85
C ASP A 74 -2.47 -2.43 0.20
N PHE A 75 -3.67 -2.05 -0.25
CA PHE A 75 -3.93 -0.71 -0.78
C PHE A 75 -5.29 -0.20 -0.31
N ASP A 76 -5.42 1.13 -0.18
CA ASP A 76 -6.68 1.76 0.17
C ASP A 76 -7.65 1.70 -1.02
N SER A 77 -8.77 0.99 -0.85
CA SER A 77 -9.81 0.87 -1.87
C SER A 77 -10.51 2.19 -2.17
N ASP A 78 -10.46 3.17 -1.25
CA ASP A 78 -11.02 4.50 -1.47
C ASP A 78 -10.03 5.38 -2.26
N ILE A 79 -10.06 5.24 -3.59
CA ILE A 79 -9.17 5.98 -4.50
C ILE A 79 -9.42 7.48 -4.35
N LYS A 80 -8.40 8.20 -3.90
CA LYS A 80 -8.50 9.64 -3.67
C LYS A 80 -8.39 10.41 -4.97
N ILE A 81 -9.41 11.21 -5.26
CA ILE A 81 -9.42 12.11 -6.42
C ILE A 81 -8.77 13.43 -6.02
N VAL A 82 -7.61 13.74 -6.61
CA VAL A 82 -6.89 15.00 -6.36
C VAL A 82 -7.00 15.90 -7.58
N ARG A 83 -7.45 17.13 -7.38
CA ARG A 83 -7.47 18.14 -8.45
C ARG A 83 -6.08 18.74 -8.64
N GLY A 84 -5.53 18.54 -9.83
CA GLY A 84 -4.33 19.19 -10.31
C GLY A 84 -4.53 20.70 -10.46
N LYS A 85 -3.46 21.45 -10.22
CA LYS A 85 -3.44 22.91 -10.44
C LYS A 85 -3.18 23.25 -11.91
N GLN A 86 -2.45 22.38 -12.61
CA GLN A 86 -2.03 22.58 -13.98
C GLN A 86 -2.94 21.80 -14.95
N LYS A 87 -2.83 22.14 -16.24
CA LYS A 87 -3.47 21.39 -17.32
C LYS A 87 -2.76 20.06 -17.57
N ALA A 88 -3.42 19.12 -18.23
CA ALA A 88 -2.89 17.79 -18.52
C ALA A 88 -1.50 17.83 -19.20
N GLU A 89 -1.31 18.76 -20.14
CA GLU A 89 -0.05 18.96 -20.89
C GLU A 89 1.19 19.20 -20.01
N TYR A 90 1.02 19.70 -18.79
CA TYR A 90 2.12 19.95 -17.85
C TYR A 90 2.49 18.75 -17.00
N TYR A 91 1.68 17.69 -17.01
CA TYR A 91 1.95 16.44 -16.31
C TYR A 91 2.56 15.38 -17.24
N ASP A 92 2.61 15.64 -18.54
CA ASP A 92 3.07 14.70 -19.58
C ASP A 92 4.61 14.67 -19.72
N SER A 93 5.32 15.50 -18.94
CA SER A 93 6.78 15.54 -18.96
C SER A 93 7.39 14.36 -18.20
N ALA A 94 7.85 13.37 -18.95
CA ALA A 94 8.68 12.24 -18.52
C ALA A 94 10.07 12.63 -17.91
N GLU A 95 10.27 13.88 -17.51
CA GLU A 95 11.49 14.37 -16.83
C GLU A 95 11.42 14.26 -15.30
N ALA A 96 10.30 13.80 -14.73
CA ALA A 96 10.12 13.70 -13.27
C ALA A 96 10.64 12.39 -12.63
N ILE A 97 11.25 11.48 -13.41
CA ILE A 97 11.79 10.20 -12.92
C ILE A 97 13.27 10.07 -13.32
N GLN A 98 14.09 11.04 -12.92
CA GLN A 98 15.54 10.88 -12.82
C GLN A 98 15.96 11.45 -11.47
N ASP A 99 16.02 10.59 -10.46
CA ASP A 99 16.86 10.74 -9.27
C ASP A 99 17.35 9.34 -8.85
#